data_AF-A0A380BW80-F1
#
_entry.id   AF-A0A380BW80-F1
#
_cell.length_a   1.000
_cell.length_b   1.000
_cell.length_c   1.000
_cell.angle_alpha   90.00
_cell.angle_beta   90.00
_cell.angle_gamma   90.00
#
_symmetry.space_group_name_H-M   'P 1'
#
loop_
_entity.id
_entity.type
_entity.pdbx_description
1 polymer ?
#
loop_
_entity_poly.entity_id
_entity_poly.type
_entity_poly.pdbx_seq_one_letter_code
_entity_poly.pdbx_strand_id
1 'polypeptide(L)'
;MNKKHLRTLAAIFARPVSGSIKWSDIEALFIALGADIEEREGSRIGVVLFGEVQVYHRPHPQKETDKGAVVSVKKWLERNGVKA
;
A
#
# COMPACT_ATOMS: atom_id res chain seq x y z
N MET A 1 13.72 -4.23 -4.25
CA MET A 1 13.35 -2.85 -3.81
C MET A 1 14.28 -1.81 -4.43
N ASN A 2 13.78 -0.62 -4.79
CA ASN A 2 14.59 0.50 -5.30
C ASN A 2 14.41 1.76 -4.40
N LYS A 3 15.13 2.85 -4.72
CA LYS A 3 15.04 4.12 -3.96
C LYS A 3 13.62 4.69 -3.87
N LYS A 4 12.79 4.49 -4.89
CA LYS A 4 11.39 4.96 -4.90
C LYS A 4 10.55 4.17 -3.90
N HIS A 5 10.68 2.84 -3.87
CA HIS A 5 9.96 1.98 -2.93
C HIS A 5 10.34 2.28 -1.48
N LEU A 6 11.62 2.53 -1.21
CA LEU A 6 12.09 2.93 0.12
C LEU A 6 11.47 4.27 0.58
N ARG A 7 11.32 5.25 -0.33
CA ARG A 7 10.64 6.52 -0.03
C ARG A 7 9.16 6.32 0.26
N THR A 8 8.48 5.48 -0.52
CA THR A 8 7.08 5.12 -0.26
C THR A 8 6.93 4.45 1.11
N LEU A 9 7.80 3.49 1.41
CA LEU A 9 7.79 2.78 2.69
C LEU A 9 8.02 3.75 3.85
N ALA A 10 9.01 4.64 3.77
CA ALA A 10 9.24 5.68 4.76
C ALA A 10 8.01 6.61 4.93
N ALA A 11 7.36 7.00 3.84
CA ALA A 11 6.14 7.83 3.88
C ALA A 11 4.95 7.12 4.55
N ILE A 12 4.78 5.81 4.33
CA ILE A 12 3.76 4.99 5.00
C ILE A 12 4.03 4.93 6.51
N PHE A 13 5.30 4.80 6.90
CA PHE A 13 5.68 4.67 8.31
C PHE A 13 5.77 6.01 9.07
N ALA A 14 5.73 7.15 8.36
CA ALA A 14 5.76 8.49 8.94
C ALA A 14 4.63 8.72 9.98
N ARG A 15 4.89 9.67 10.89
CA ARG A 15 3.92 10.17 11.88
C ARG A 15 3.95 11.71 11.85
N PRO A 16 2.85 12.39 11.48
CA PRO A 16 1.56 11.84 11.06
C PRO A 16 1.65 11.09 9.71
N VAL A 17 0.69 10.21 9.46
CA VAL A 17 0.60 9.49 8.17
C VAL A 17 0.34 10.47 7.04
N SER A 18 1.12 10.38 5.96
CA SER A 18 0.94 11.23 4.79
C SER A 18 -0.33 10.87 4.03
N GLY A 19 -1.17 11.87 3.74
CA GLY A 19 -2.33 11.74 2.85
C GLY A 19 -2.00 11.99 1.38
N SER A 20 -0.72 12.14 1.02
CA SER A 20 -0.29 12.48 -0.36
C SER A 20 0.33 11.30 -1.12
N ILE A 21 0.30 10.09 -0.55
CA ILE A 21 0.92 8.90 -1.17
C ILE A 21 0.01 8.41 -2.29
N LYS A 22 0.52 8.41 -3.52
CA LYS A 22 -0.20 7.89 -4.68
C LYS A 22 -0.44 6.39 -4.53
N TRP A 23 -1.65 5.93 -4.83
CA TRP A 23 -1.97 4.49 -4.77
C TRP A 23 -1.00 3.65 -5.60
N SER A 24 -0.64 4.12 -6.80
CA SER A 24 0.31 3.42 -7.68
C SER A 24 1.72 3.26 -7.06
N ASP A 25 2.13 4.15 -6.16
CA ASP A 25 3.40 4.00 -5.46
C ASP A 25 3.32 2.92 -4.37
N ILE A 26 2.15 2.75 -3.73
CA ILE A 26 1.86 1.66 -2.78
C ILE A 26 1.75 0.32 -3.52
N GLU A 27 1.05 0.28 -4.65
CA GLU A 27 0.90 -0.89 -5.51
C GLU A 27 2.28 -1.40 -5.98
N ALA A 28 3.14 -0.49 -6.44
CA ALA A 28 4.52 -0.83 -6.82
C ALA A 28 5.37 -1.31 -5.63
N LEU A 29 5.15 -0.78 -4.43
CA LEU A 29 5.80 -1.27 -3.21
C LEU A 29 5.34 -2.70 -2.89
N PHE A 30 4.05 -3.01 -2.98
CA PHE A 30 3.54 -4.36 -2.77
C PHE A 30 4.17 -5.37 -3.74
N ILE A 31 4.19 -5.06 -5.04
CA ILE A 31 4.84 -5.91 -6.05
C ILE A 31 6.33 -6.11 -5.70
N ALA A 32 7.01 -5.05 -5.28
CA ALA A 32 8.42 -5.14 -4.90
C ALA A 32 8.69 -5.93 -3.61
N LEU A 33 7.66 -6.16 -2.78
CA LEU A 33 7.67 -7.02 -1.61
C LEU A 33 7.24 -8.47 -1.96
N GLY A 34 6.90 -8.74 -3.22
CA GLY A 34 6.48 -10.06 -3.70
C GLY A 34 4.98 -10.30 -3.66
N ALA A 35 4.16 -9.24 -3.70
CA ALA A 35 2.71 -9.38 -3.71
C ALA A 35 2.19 -9.76 -5.10
N ASP A 36 1.17 -10.61 -5.12
CA ASP A 36 0.31 -10.81 -6.28
C ASP A 36 -0.89 -9.87 -6.19
N ILE A 37 -1.25 -9.24 -7.31
CA ILE A 37 -2.31 -8.23 -7.36
C ILE A 37 -3.39 -8.65 -8.34
N GLU A 38 -4.63 -8.65 -7.87
CA GLU A 38 -5.81 -9.06 -8.63
C GLU A 38 -6.85 -7.96 -8.68
N GLU A 39 -7.37 -7.66 -9.87
CA GLU A 39 -8.52 -6.77 -10.03
C GLU A 39 -9.81 -7.49 -9.61
N ARG A 40 -10.69 -6.77 -8.90
CA ARG A 40 -11.97 -7.28 -8.41
C ARG A 40 -13.10 -6.34 -8.82
N GLU A 41 -14.36 -6.76 -8.60
CA GLU A 41 -15.52 -5.97 -9.00
C GLU A 41 -15.49 -4.52 -8.46
N GLY A 42 -15.72 -3.58 -9.39
CA GLY A 42 -15.58 -2.15 -9.16
C GLY A 42 -14.11 -1.71 -9.18
N SER A 43 -13.79 -0.67 -8.42
CA SER A 43 -12.40 -0.18 -8.27
C SER A 43 -11.63 -0.92 -7.18
N ARG A 44 -11.96 -2.19 -6.89
CA ARG A 44 -11.34 -2.96 -5.81
C ARG A 44 -10.13 -3.73 -6.29
N ILE A 45 -9.12 -3.82 -5.45
CA ILE A 45 -7.87 -4.53 -5.69
C ILE A 45 -7.63 -5.50 -4.54
N GLY A 46 -7.50 -6.78 -4.88
CA GLY A 46 -6.97 -7.81 -4.01
C GLY A 46 -5.45 -7.78 -4.04
N VAL A 47 -4.82 -7.77 -2.88
CA VAL A 47 -3.37 -7.86 -2.70
C VAL A 47 -3.10 -9.11 -1.87
N VAL A 48 -2.42 -10.09 -2.47
CA VAL A 48 -1.97 -11.30 -1.79
C VAL A 48 -0.51 -11.13 -1.43
N LEU A 49 -0.20 -11.07 -0.14
CA LEU A 49 1.16 -10.91 0.37
C LEU A 49 1.25 -11.54 1.77
N PHE A 50 2.41 -12.11 2.10
CA PHE A 50 2.62 -12.82 3.39
C PHE A 50 1.65 -14.00 3.63
N GLY A 51 1.10 -14.58 2.57
CA GLY A 51 0.05 -15.62 2.67
C GLY A 51 -1.32 -15.09 3.10
N GLU A 52 -1.50 -13.77 3.16
CA GLU A 52 -2.75 -13.10 3.52
C GLU A 52 -3.31 -12.33 2.32
N VAL A 53 -4.64 -12.17 2.28
CA VAL A 53 -5.32 -11.33 1.29
C VAL A 53 -5.82 -10.06 1.95
N GLN A 54 -5.45 -8.91 1.39
CA GLN A 54 -6.06 -7.62 1.70
C GLN A 54 -6.83 -7.09 0.50
N VAL A 55 -7.93 -6.40 0.75
CA VAL A 55 -8.72 -5.75 -0.30
C VAL A 55 -8.75 -4.25 -0.06
N TYR A 56 -8.36 -3.49 -1.08
CA TYR A 56 -8.35 -2.04 -1.04
C TYR A 56 -9.20 -1.48 -2.17
N HIS A 57 -9.64 -0.24 -2.02
CA HIS A 57 -10.26 0.52 -3.10
C HIS A 57 -9.19 1.41 -3.75
N ARG A 58 -9.05 1.32 -5.08
CA ARG A 58 -8.33 2.32 -5.84
C ARG A 58 -9.05 3.66 -5.68
N PRO A 59 -8.36 4.74 -5.25
CA PRO A 59 -8.98 6.04 -5.10
C PRO A 59 -9.44 6.56 -6.47
N HIS A 60 -10.64 7.15 -6.51
CA HIS A 60 -11.22 7.77 -7.70
C HIS A 60 -12.19 8.90 -7.27
N PRO A 61 -12.12 10.10 -7.87
CA PRO A 61 -11.24 10.53 -8.96
C PRO A 61 -9.82 10.91 -8.52
N GLN A 62 -9.58 11.06 -7.22
CA GLN A 62 -8.27 11.40 -6.67
C GLN A 62 -7.28 10.24 -6.85
N LYS A 63 -5.99 10.57 -7.01
CA LYS A 63 -4.92 9.57 -7.19
C LYS A 63 -4.22 9.22 -5.87
N GLU A 64 -4.39 10.06 -4.86
CA GLU A 64 -3.83 9.84 -3.53
C GLU A 64 -4.67 8.87 -2.72
N THR A 65 -3.97 8.06 -1.93
CA THR A 65 -4.57 7.10 -1.01
C THR A 65 -5.04 7.85 0.23
N ASP A 66 -6.28 7.59 0.66
CA ASP A 66 -6.79 8.20 1.88
C ASP A 66 -5.99 7.74 3.11
N LYS A 67 -5.96 8.58 4.15
CA LYS A 67 -5.17 8.31 5.37
C LYS A 67 -5.58 7.00 6.06
N GLY A 68 -6.85 6.60 5.97
CA GLY A 68 -7.34 5.36 6.56
C GLY A 68 -6.75 4.13 5.87
N ALA A 69 -6.76 4.11 4.54
CA ALA A 69 -6.09 3.09 3.76
C ALA A 69 -4.58 3.06 4.02
N VAL A 70 -3.89 4.21 4.07
CA VAL A 70 -2.45 4.24 4.41
C VAL A 70 -2.17 3.68 5.81
N VAL A 71 -3.01 4.00 6.81
CA VAL A 71 -2.91 3.41 8.16
C VAL A 71 -3.12 1.89 8.13
N SER A 72 -4.08 1.41 7.34
CA SER A 72 -4.31 -0.03 7.14
C SER A 72 -3.09 -0.72 6.53
N VAL A 73 -2.52 -0.15 5.46
CA VAL A 73 -1.28 -0.65 4.82
C VAL A 73 -0.13 -0.67 5.83
N LYS A 74 0.08 0.41 6.59
CA LYS A 74 1.13 0.50 7.61
C LYS A 74 1.02 -0.64 8.62
N LYS A 75 -0.16 -0.83 9.22
CA LYS A 75 -0.39 -1.90 10.21
C LYS A 75 -0.15 -3.28 9.62
N TRP A 76 -0.54 -3.49 8.37
CA TRP A 76 -0.35 -4.76 7.69
C TRP A 76 1.12 -5.08 7.40
N LEU A 77 1.89 -4.08 6.95
CA LEU A 77 3.33 -4.21 6.75
C LEU A 77 4.07 -4.43 8.08
N GLU A 78 3.73 -3.64 9.11
CA GLU A 78 4.35 -3.72 10.44
C GLU A 78 4.11 -5.08 11.12
N ARG A 79 2.87 -5.61 11.08
CA ARG A 79 2.56 -6.92 11.69
C ARG A 79 3.28 -8.08 11.00
N ASN A 80 3.61 -7.93 9.72
CA ASN A 80 4.34 -8.91 8.91
C ASN A 80 5.86 -8.65 8.90
N GLY A 81 6.36 -7.81 9.83
CA GLY A 81 7.79 -7.64 10.06
C GLY A 81 8.50 -6.69 9.10
N VAL A 82 7.78 -6.01 8.20
CA VAL A 82 8.36 -4.99 7.33
C VAL A 82 8.63 -3.73 8.15
N LYS A 83 9.84 -3.17 7.99
CA LYS A 83 10.29 -1.95 8.67
C LYS A 83 10.80 -0.95 7.64
N ALA A 84 10.63 0.34 7.92
CA ALA A 84 11.14 1.44 7.11
C ALA A 84 12.64 1.69 7.35
#